data_AF-A0A925R5Z9-F1
#
_entry.id   AF-A0A925R5Z9-F1
#
_cell.length_a   1.000
_cell.length_b   1.000
_cell.length_c   1.000
_cell.angle_alpha   90.00
_cell.angle_beta   90.00
_cell.angle_gamma   90.00
#
_symmetry.space_group_name_H-M   'P 1'
#
loop_
_entity.id
_entity.type
_entity.pdbx_description
1 polymer ?
#
loop_
_entity_poly.entity_id
_entity_poly.type
_entity_poly.pdbx_seq_one_letter_code
_entity_poly.pdbx_strand_id
1 'polypeptide(L)'
;MKDIYVKFTKKTNSKDIPGESLDADHKDWLEVTSWAHSIVQPKSATASSSGGHTAERCEHGLMSFTKDIDKASVYLWEASSAAYAYDVEIQFFRATGSVRTNYLTIKLTNAIVAQTDMAVPASGLPVETFALKYAKITWLHKGSKTDGSANVGNDPAGWDLASNKAAA
;
A
#
# COMPACT_ATOMS: atom_id res chain seq x y z
N MET A 1 2.17 -15.84 -11.42
CA MET A 1 2.36 -14.37 -11.37
C MET A 1 1.40 -13.87 -10.33
N LYS A 2 1.87 -13.16 -9.30
CA LYS A 2 0.97 -12.56 -8.32
C LYS A 2 0.28 -11.34 -8.94
N ASP A 3 -0.84 -10.96 -8.35
CA ASP A 3 -1.65 -9.83 -8.82
C ASP A 3 -1.32 -8.52 -8.09
N ILE A 4 -0.41 -8.54 -7.11
CA ILE A 4 -0.09 -7.36 -6.30
C ILE A 4 1.43 -7.21 -6.18
N TYR A 5 1.91 -6.04 -6.59
CA TYR A 5 3.34 -5.69 -6.56
C TYR A 5 3.57 -4.47 -5.69
N VAL A 6 4.64 -4.48 -4.90
CA VAL A 6 5.04 -3.37 -4.01
C VAL A 6 6.47 -2.96 -4.32
N LYS A 7 6.70 -1.65 -4.50
CA LYS A 7 8.03 -1.07 -4.67
C LYS A 7 8.30 -0.02 -3.61
N PHE A 8 9.44 -0.17 -2.96
CA PHE A 8 10.00 0.85 -2.08
C PHE A 8 10.99 1.71 -2.85
N THR A 9 10.85 3.02 -2.73
CA THR A 9 11.80 4.02 -3.22
C THR A 9 12.48 4.63 -2.00
N LYS A 10 13.80 4.43 -1.90
CA LYS A 10 14.59 4.94 -0.77
C LYS A 10 14.59 6.47 -0.71
N LYS A 11 14.78 6.97 0.50
CA LYS A 11 15.08 8.36 0.83
C LYS A 11 16.51 8.45 1.36
N THR A 12 16.97 9.67 1.63
CA THR A 12 18.38 9.96 1.97
C THR A 12 18.98 9.05 3.04
N ASN A 13 18.19 8.63 4.04
CA ASN A 13 18.68 7.84 5.17
C ASN A 13 18.20 6.40 5.17
N SER A 14 17.69 5.88 4.05
CA SER A 14 17.17 4.51 3.97
C SER A 14 17.92 3.64 2.95
N LYS A 15 17.86 2.33 3.17
CA LYS A 15 18.47 1.31 2.31
C LYS A 15 17.47 0.77 1.29
N ASP A 16 17.97 0.28 0.16
CA ASP A 16 17.13 -0.35 -0.85
C ASP A 16 16.47 -1.63 -0.30
N ILE A 17 15.22 -1.88 -0.70
CA ILE A 17 14.47 -3.10 -0.39
C ILE A 17 14.15 -3.79 -1.74
N PRO A 18 15.11 -4.52 -2.33
CA PRO A 18 14.89 -5.21 -3.59
C PRO A 18 14.04 -6.46 -3.37
N GLY A 19 12.98 -6.61 -4.17
CA GLY A 19 12.22 -7.86 -4.25
C GLY A 19 12.87 -8.89 -5.17
N GLU A 20 12.12 -9.96 -5.44
CA GLU A 20 12.53 -11.09 -6.29
C GLU A 20 11.63 -11.29 -7.51
N SER A 21 10.70 -10.36 -7.79
CA SER A 21 9.81 -10.53 -8.93
C SER A 21 10.58 -10.63 -10.24
N LEU A 22 10.26 -11.67 -11.01
CA LEU A 22 10.74 -11.90 -12.37
C LEU A 22 9.74 -11.42 -13.43
N ASP A 23 8.67 -10.76 -13.00
CA ASP A 23 7.69 -10.17 -13.88
C ASP A 23 8.34 -9.08 -14.77
N ALA A 24 8.08 -9.13 -16.08
CA ALA A 24 8.73 -8.22 -17.02
C ALA A 24 8.41 -6.74 -16.75
N ASP A 25 7.21 -6.45 -16.22
CA ASP A 25 6.76 -5.09 -15.92
C ASP A 25 7.09 -4.67 -14.48
N HIS A 26 7.44 -5.61 -13.60
CA HIS A 26 7.68 -5.40 -12.16
C HIS A 26 8.97 -6.05 -11.66
N LYS A 27 10.01 -6.09 -12.48
CA LYS A 27 11.29 -6.70 -12.13
C LYS A 27 11.86 -6.11 -10.83
N ASP A 28 12.26 -6.99 -9.91
CA ASP A 28 12.79 -6.67 -8.57
C ASP A 28 11.79 -5.96 -7.63
N TRP A 29 10.49 -5.97 -7.94
CA TRP A 29 9.44 -5.57 -6.99
C TRP A 29 9.12 -6.72 -6.04
N LEU A 30 8.51 -6.39 -4.90
CA LEU A 30 7.99 -7.40 -3.98
C LEU A 30 6.66 -7.94 -4.53
N GLU A 31 6.49 -9.26 -4.50
CA GLU A 31 5.22 -9.90 -4.84
C GLU A 31 4.46 -10.29 -3.57
N VAL A 32 3.29 -9.68 -3.36
CA VAL A 32 2.47 -9.91 -2.15
C VAL A 32 1.22 -10.70 -2.50
N THR A 33 0.73 -11.49 -1.55
CA THR A 33 -0.43 -12.40 -1.71
C THR A 33 -1.73 -11.77 -1.21
N SER A 34 -1.66 -10.85 -0.25
CA SER A 34 -2.82 -10.16 0.29
C SER A 34 -2.50 -8.73 0.72
N TRP A 35 -3.55 -7.91 0.78
CA TRP A 35 -3.51 -6.54 1.24
C TRP A 35 -4.77 -6.23 2.07
N ALA A 36 -4.61 -5.47 3.15
CA ALA A 36 -5.70 -4.94 3.95
C ALA A 36 -5.37 -3.53 4.46
N HIS A 37 -6.38 -2.68 4.55
CA HIS A 37 -6.24 -1.31 5.07
C HIS A 37 -7.58 -0.82 5.63
N SER A 38 -7.53 0.02 6.66
CA SER A 38 -8.71 0.61 7.30
C SER A 38 -8.61 2.13 7.35
N ILE A 39 -9.73 2.81 7.12
CA ILE A 39 -9.85 4.26 7.21
C ILE A 39 -11.10 4.55 8.03
N VAL A 40 -10.95 5.26 9.14
CA VAL A 40 -12.02 5.53 10.11
C VAL A 40 -12.10 7.03 10.33
N GLN A 41 -13.27 7.61 10.04
CA GLN A 41 -13.59 8.95 10.53
C GLN A 41 -14.36 8.78 11.85
N PRO A 42 -13.73 9.01 13.01
CA PRO A 42 -14.43 8.89 14.28
C PRO A 42 -15.49 9.99 14.41
N LYS A 43 -16.58 9.64 15.08
CA LYS A 43 -17.71 10.54 15.30
C LYS A 43 -17.43 11.34 16.57
N SER A 44 -17.37 12.66 16.43
CA SER A 44 -17.24 13.58 17.57
C SER A 44 -18.29 13.27 18.66
N ALA A 45 -17.82 13.02 19.87
CA ALA A 45 -18.67 12.77 21.04
C ALA A 45 -19.45 14.02 21.50
N THR A 46 -19.06 15.23 21.07
CA THR A 46 -19.59 16.52 21.55
C THR A 46 -20.11 17.44 20.45
N ALA A 47 -20.00 17.08 19.17
CA ALA A 47 -20.58 17.87 18.08
C ALA A 47 -22.11 17.66 18.04
N SER A 48 -22.82 18.52 18.77
CA SER A 48 -24.27 18.68 18.62
C SER A 48 -24.62 19.21 17.23
N SER A 49 -25.83 18.88 16.78
CA SER A 49 -26.43 19.06 15.46
C SER A 49 -26.55 20.50 14.89
N SER A 50 -25.63 21.42 15.20
CA SER A 50 -25.70 22.83 14.78
C SER A 50 -24.56 23.30 13.86
N GLY A 51 -23.51 22.51 13.64
CA GLY A 51 -22.48 22.82 12.64
C GLY A 51 -21.77 21.55 12.19
N GLY A 52 -21.75 21.29 10.87
CA GLY A 52 -21.28 20.03 10.26
C GLY A 52 -19.78 19.74 10.35
N HIS A 53 -19.12 20.15 11.43
CA HIS A 53 -17.70 19.90 11.68
C HIS A 53 -17.53 18.72 12.64
N THR A 54 -16.82 17.68 12.19
CA THR A 54 -16.25 16.68 13.10
C THR A 54 -15.07 17.32 13.82
N ALA A 55 -15.04 17.26 15.16
CA ALA A 55 -13.90 17.74 15.94
C ALA A 55 -12.65 16.87 15.76
N GLU A 56 -12.85 15.63 15.30
CA GLU A 56 -11.81 14.61 15.19
C GLU A 56 -11.29 14.49 13.75
N ARG A 57 -10.07 13.97 13.62
CA ARG A 57 -9.40 13.74 12.33
C ARG A 57 -9.60 12.29 11.89
N CYS A 58 -9.55 12.08 10.58
CA CYS A 58 -9.55 10.73 10.02
C CYS A 58 -8.32 9.94 10.49
N GLU A 59 -8.56 8.70 10.90
CA GLU A 59 -7.53 7.74 11.30
C GLU A 59 -7.35 6.68 10.21
N HIS A 60 -6.13 6.57 9.71
CA HIS A 60 -5.74 5.48 8.82
C HIS A 60 -5.03 4.41 9.64
N GLY A 61 -5.56 3.19 9.57
CA GLY A 61 -4.97 2.02 10.19
C GLY A 61 -3.68 1.58 9.51
N LEU A 62 -3.10 0.49 10.01
CA LEU A 62 -1.99 -0.17 9.35
C LEU A 62 -2.40 -0.65 7.96
N MET A 63 -1.55 -0.37 6.96
CA MET A 63 -1.68 -0.98 5.63
C MET A 63 -0.88 -2.28 5.63
N SER A 64 -1.56 -3.40 5.79
CA SER A 64 -0.95 -4.71 6.00
C SER A 64 -0.88 -5.52 4.72
N PHE A 65 0.23 -6.22 4.54
CA PHE A 65 0.55 -7.04 3.39
C PHE A 65 1.05 -8.40 3.85
N THR A 66 0.77 -9.45 3.09
CA THR A 66 1.37 -10.78 3.31
C THR A 66 2.19 -11.17 2.09
N LYS A 67 3.36 -11.78 2.31
CA LYS A 67 4.23 -12.33 1.26
C LYS A 67 4.94 -13.58 1.76
N ASP A 68 5.55 -14.30 0.83
CA ASP A 68 6.48 -15.37 1.17
C ASP A 68 7.79 -14.75 1.69
N ILE A 69 8.52 -15.43 2.55
CA ILE A 69 9.87 -14.97 2.94
C ILE A 69 10.78 -15.07 1.72
N ASP A 70 11.46 -13.97 1.38
CA ASP A 70 12.32 -13.83 0.21
C ASP A 70 13.50 -12.87 0.53
N LYS A 71 14.31 -12.52 -0.47
CA LYS A 71 15.41 -11.55 -0.32
C LYS A 71 14.99 -10.21 0.30
N ALA A 72 13.78 -9.71 0.05
CA ALA A 72 13.32 -8.43 0.60
C ALA A 72 13.11 -8.51 2.11
N SER A 73 12.84 -9.69 2.68
CA SER A 73 12.49 -9.88 4.08
C SER A 73 13.52 -9.27 5.03
N VAL A 74 14.81 -9.58 4.84
CA VAL A 74 15.86 -9.06 5.73
C VAL A 74 15.95 -7.53 5.72
N TYR A 75 15.67 -6.90 4.57
CA TYR A 75 15.68 -5.45 4.44
C TYR A 75 14.42 -4.82 5.02
N LEU A 76 13.26 -5.51 4.95
CA LEU A 76 12.03 -5.08 5.65
C LEU A 76 12.22 -5.10 7.16
N TRP A 77 12.86 -6.14 7.71
CA TRP A 77 13.12 -6.26 9.15
C TRP A 77 14.08 -5.18 9.63
N GLU A 78 15.13 -4.89 8.86
CA GLU A 78 16.04 -3.79 9.14
C GLU A 78 15.33 -2.43 9.06
N ALA A 79 14.57 -2.20 7.98
CA ALA A 79 13.82 -0.97 7.78
C ALA A 79 12.81 -0.71 8.90
N SER A 80 12.17 -1.77 9.40
CA SER A 80 11.26 -1.69 10.55
C SER A 80 12.00 -1.33 11.83
N SER A 81 13.11 -2.02 12.10
CA SER A 81 13.94 -1.79 13.29
C SER A 81 14.54 -0.38 13.33
N ALA A 82 14.94 0.15 12.18
CA ALA A 82 15.54 1.47 12.06
C ALA A 82 14.53 2.60 11.81
N ALA A 83 13.24 2.28 11.63
CA ALA A 83 12.19 3.21 11.25
C ALA A 83 12.53 4.05 10.00
N TYR A 84 13.15 3.42 9.00
CA TYR A 84 13.52 4.09 7.75
C TYR A 84 12.29 4.54 6.96
N ALA A 85 12.38 5.74 6.38
CA ALA A 85 11.32 6.32 5.57
C ALA A 85 11.52 6.05 4.06
N TYR A 86 10.41 5.83 3.37
CA TYR A 86 10.32 5.46 1.96
C TYR A 86 9.18 6.20 1.26
N ASP A 87 9.26 6.32 -0.06
CA ASP A 87 8.05 6.44 -0.88
C ASP A 87 7.71 5.05 -1.43
N VAL A 88 6.44 4.66 -1.38
CA VAL A 88 6.02 3.30 -1.73
C VAL A 88 4.95 3.34 -2.80
N GLU A 89 5.11 2.51 -3.83
CA GLU A 89 4.09 2.30 -4.85
C GLU A 89 3.57 0.87 -4.79
N ILE A 90 2.26 0.71 -4.77
CA ILE A 90 1.56 -0.58 -4.82
C ILE A 90 0.70 -0.61 -6.07
N GLN A 91 0.80 -1.68 -6.85
CA GLN A 91 -0.03 -1.90 -8.02
C GLN A 91 -0.84 -3.19 -7.90
N PHE A 92 -2.13 -3.12 -8.23
CA PHE A 92 -3.06 -4.23 -8.18
C PHE A 92 -3.56 -4.56 -9.58
N PHE A 93 -3.45 -5.83 -9.93
CA PHE A 93 -3.82 -6.37 -11.22
C PHE A 93 -5.04 -7.29 -11.07
N ARG A 94 -5.81 -7.37 -12.15
CA ARG A 94 -6.86 -8.37 -12.31
C ARG A 94 -6.87 -8.86 -13.74
N ALA A 95 -7.34 -10.08 -13.96
CA ALA A 95 -7.61 -10.56 -15.31
C ALA A 95 -8.72 -9.73 -15.97
N THR A 96 -8.55 -9.39 -17.25
CA THR A 96 -9.55 -8.73 -18.09
C THR A 96 -9.48 -9.36 -19.48
N GLY A 97 -10.28 -10.40 -19.70
CA GLY A 97 -10.15 -11.25 -20.89
C GLY A 97 -8.79 -11.96 -20.90
N SER A 98 -8.02 -11.80 -21.97
CA SER A 98 -6.69 -12.41 -22.15
C SER A 98 -5.52 -11.59 -21.61
N VAL A 99 -5.76 -10.37 -21.12
CA VAL A 99 -4.73 -9.46 -20.58
C VAL A 99 -5.02 -9.14 -19.12
N ARG A 100 -3.96 -9.02 -18.31
CA ARG A 100 -4.08 -8.44 -16.96
C ARG A 100 -4.10 -6.93 -17.05
N THR A 101 -4.90 -6.29 -16.21
CA THR A 101 -5.03 -4.83 -16.14
C THR A 101 -4.68 -4.37 -14.74
N ASN A 102 -3.76 -3.40 -14.63
CA ASN A 102 -3.59 -2.62 -13.40
C ASN A 102 -4.85 -1.75 -13.20
N TYR A 103 -5.68 -2.10 -12.21
CA TYR A 103 -6.92 -1.40 -11.93
C TYR A 103 -6.79 -0.43 -10.74
N LEU A 104 -5.76 -0.57 -9.91
CA LEU A 104 -5.52 0.28 -8.75
C LEU A 104 -4.02 0.48 -8.53
N THR A 105 -3.60 1.73 -8.45
CA THR A 105 -2.28 2.11 -7.95
C THR A 105 -2.44 2.93 -6.67
N ILE A 106 -1.72 2.54 -5.63
CA ILE A 106 -1.61 3.31 -4.39
C ILE A 106 -0.18 3.85 -4.28
N LYS A 107 -0.04 5.14 -3.99
CA LYS A 107 1.25 5.77 -3.71
C LYS A 107 1.26 6.31 -2.29
N LEU A 108 2.27 5.94 -1.52
CA LEU A 108 2.49 6.41 -0.15
C LEU A 108 3.73 7.29 -0.13
N THR A 109 3.65 8.40 0.61
CA THR A 109 4.78 9.30 0.84
C THR A 109 5.18 9.27 2.31
N ASN A 110 6.49 9.22 2.56
CA ASN A 110 7.06 9.08 3.90
C ASN A 110 6.46 7.88 4.65
N ALA A 111 6.43 6.74 3.98
CA ALA A 111 6.03 5.47 4.57
C ALA A 111 7.16 4.86 5.40
N ILE A 112 6.81 4.22 6.50
CA ILE A 112 7.70 3.41 7.34
C ILE A 112 7.16 1.99 7.43
N VAL A 113 8.05 1.01 7.57
CA VAL A 113 7.67 -0.37 7.91
C VAL A 113 7.36 -0.40 9.41
N ALA A 114 6.08 -0.28 9.75
CA ALA A 114 5.62 -0.14 11.13
C ALA A 114 5.63 -1.46 11.91
N GLN A 115 5.51 -2.58 11.21
CA GLN A 115 5.46 -3.91 11.82
C GLN A 115 5.90 -4.98 10.82
N THR A 116 6.56 -6.03 11.32
CA THR A 116 6.89 -7.25 10.57
C THR A 116 6.67 -8.46 11.47
N ASP A 117 5.89 -9.43 11.01
CA ASP A 117 5.61 -10.69 11.68
C ASP A 117 5.97 -11.84 10.73
N MET A 118 6.79 -12.79 11.19
CA MET A 118 7.26 -13.89 10.36
C MET A 118 6.79 -15.22 10.95
N ALA A 119 6.38 -16.14 10.09
CA ALA A 119 5.95 -17.46 10.50
C ALA A 119 6.48 -18.53 9.54
N VAL A 120 7.08 -19.58 10.11
CA VAL A 120 7.39 -20.82 9.40
C VAL A 120 6.36 -21.85 9.82
N PRO A 121 5.32 -22.11 9.00
CA PRO A 121 4.29 -23.09 9.34
C PRO A 121 4.87 -24.51 9.27
N ALA A 122 4.21 -25.46 9.96
CA ALA A 122 4.60 -26.88 9.89
C ALA A 122 4.45 -27.50 8.48
N SER A 123 3.65 -26.87 7.62
CA SER A 123 3.45 -27.23 6.22
C SER A 123 3.18 -25.97 5.40
N GLY A 124 3.65 -25.94 4.15
CA GLY A 124 3.59 -24.76 3.28
C GLY A 124 4.90 -23.98 3.24
N LEU A 125 4.91 -22.89 2.46
CA LEU A 125 6.05 -21.99 2.38
C LEU A 125 6.08 -21.06 3.61
N PRO A 126 7.28 -20.67 4.09
CA PRO A 126 7.40 -19.61 5.08
C PRO A 126 6.80 -18.30 4.57
N VAL A 127 6.02 -17.64 5.43
CA VAL A 127 5.34 -16.38 5.11
C VAL A 127 5.68 -15.30 6.13
N GLU A 128 5.56 -14.06 5.72
CA GLU A 128 5.61 -12.90 6.60
C GLU A 128 4.48 -11.93 6.29
N THR A 129 4.04 -11.23 7.32
CA THR A 129 3.19 -10.06 7.22
C THR A 129 4.04 -8.83 7.52
N PHE A 130 3.93 -7.80 6.70
CA PHE A 130 4.50 -6.49 7.01
C PHE A 130 3.42 -5.42 6.89
N ALA A 131 3.53 -4.38 7.70
CA ALA A 131 2.58 -3.29 7.71
C ALA A 131 3.25 -1.94 7.55
N LEU A 132 2.58 -1.04 6.83
CA LEU A 132 3.06 0.31 6.56
C LEU A 132 2.21 1.35 7.30
N LYS A 133 2.89 2.37 7.84
CA LYS A 133 2.31 3.69 8.15
C LYS A 133 2.93 4.72 7.23
N TYR A 134 2.24 5.83 6.99
CA TYR A 134 2.66 6.85 6.02
C TYR A 134 2.13 8.23 6.37
N ALA A 135 2.71 9.27 5.77
CA ALA A 135 2.25 10.66 5.96
C ALA A 135 1.19 11.07 4.94
N LYS A 136 1.31 10.64 3.68
CA LYS A 136 0.38 10.97 2.59
C LYS A 136 0.10 9.75 1.73
N ILE A 137 -1.11 9.66 1.20
CA ILE A 137 -1.57 8.62 0.28
C ILE A 137 -2.26 9.22 -0.94
N THR A 138 -2.03 8.61 -2.10
CA THR A 138 -2.78 8.85 -3.33
C THR A 138 -3.30 7.51 -3.86
N TRP A 139 -4.58 7.47 -4.20
CA TRP A 139 -5.25 6.36 -4.86
C TRP A 139 -5.54 6.74 -6.31
N LEU A 140 -5.15 5.87 -7.24
CA LEU A 140 -5.47 5.99 -8.65
C LEU A 140 -6.20 4.72 -9.08
N HIS A 141 -7.49 4.85 -9.38
CA HIS A 141 -8.29 3.74 -9.87
C HIS A 141 -8.53 3.89 -11.38
N LYS A 142 -8.36 2.80 -12.11
CA LYS A 142 -8.68 2.71 -13.53
C LYS A 142 -9.94 1.87 -13.69
N GLY A 143 -11.05 2.54 -14.06
CA GLY A 143 -12.32 1.87 -14.32
C GLY A 143 -12.30 1.17 -15.68
N SER A 144 -13.07 0.09 -15.82
CA SER A 144 -13.34 -0.53 -17.12
C SER A 144 -14.66 0.00 -17.67
N LYS A 145 -14.71 0.36 -18.95
CA LYS A 145 -15.97 0.71 -19.62
C LYS A 145 -16.82 -0.54 -19.83
N THR A 146 -18.14 -0.37 -19.86
CA THR A 146 -19.12 -1.44 -20.17
C THR A 146 -18.99 -1.99 -21.59
N ASP A 147 -18.32 -1.27 -22.49
CA ASP A 147 -18.08 -1.65 -23.89
C ASP A 147 -16.80 -2.47 -24.11
N GLY A 148 -16.05 -2.78 -23.04
CA GLY A 148 -14.81 -3.54 -23.12
C GLY A 148 -13.59 -2.78 -23.65
N SER A 149 -13.71 -1.47 -23.94
CA SER A 149 -12.56 -0.63 -24.30
C SER A 149 -11.75 -0.20 -23.08
N ALA A 150 -10.45 0.05 -23.30
CA ALA A 150 -9.46 0.20 -22.23
C ALA A 150 -9.74 1.40 -21.29
N ASN A 151 -9.70 1.08 -19.99
CA ASN A 151 -9.27 1.90 -18.85
C ASN A 151 -9.40 3.43 -18.97
N VAL A 152 -10.58 3.98 -18.62
CA VAL A 152 -10.66 5.40 -18.26
C VAL A 152 -10.15 5.50 -16.81
N GLY A 153 -9.00 6.14 -16.64
CA GLY A 153 -8.50 6.49 -15.30
C GLY A 153 -9.43 7.54 -14.69
N ASN A 154 -9.83 7.35 -13.44
CA ASN A 154 -10.43 8.44 -12.67
C ASN A 154 -9.32 9.42 -12.26
N ASP A 155 -9.70 10.67 -11.99
CA ASP A 155 -8.79 11.61 -11.34
C ASP A 155 -8.27 10.99 -10.04
N PRO A 156 -6.97 11.17 -9.73
CA PRO A 156 -6.41 10.68 -8.48
C PRO A 156 -7.18 11.29 -7.30
N ALA A 157 -7.40 10.49 -6.26
CA ALA A 157 -7.85 10.97 -4.97
C ALA A 157 -6.73 10.77 -3.95
N GLY A 158 -6.66 11.57 -2.90
CA GLY A 158 -5.61 11.40 -1.90
C GLY A 158 -5.85 12.18 -0.62
N TRP A 159 -5.13 11.78 0.42
CA TRP A 159 -5.16 12.45 1.71
C TRP A 159 -3.75 12.60 2.27
N ASP A 160 -3.47 13.76 2.82
CA ASP A 160 -2.26 14.07 3.56
C ASP A 160 -2.62 14.11 5.05
N LEU A 161 -2.21 13.08 5.79
CA LEU A 161 -2.45 12.95 7.22
C LEU A 161 -1.64 13.98 8.02
N ALA A 162 -0.47 14.41 7.50
CA ALA A 162 0.36 15.40 8.16
C ALA A 162 -0.27 16.79 8.11
N SER A 163 -0.82 17.18 6.96
CA SER A 163 -1.49 18.49 6.80
C SER A 163 -3.01 18.46 7.01
N ASN A 164 -3.61 17.27 7.14
CA ASN A 164 -5.05 17.04 7.24
C ASN A 164 -5.84 17.65 6.06
N LYS A 165 -5.39 17.40 4.84
CA LYS A 165 -5.97 17.94 3.60
C LYS A 165 -6.04 16.90 2.49
N ALA A 166 -6.94 17.13 1.53
CA ALA A 166 -6.92 16.42 0.27
C ALA A 166 -5.58 16.64 -0.44
N ALA A 167 -5.03 15.56 -1.01
CA ALA A 167 -3.65 15.52 -1.48
C ALA A 167 -3.50 15.33 -3.00
N ALA A 168 -4.64 15.27 -3.71
CA ALA A 168 -4.77 15.22 -5.15
C ALA A 168 -5.55 16.45 -5.62
#